data_AF-A0A9Q9MIP4-F1
#
_entry.id   AF-A0A9Q9MIP4-F1
#
_cell.length_a   1.000
_cell.length_b   1.000
_cell.length_c   1.000
_cell.angle_alpha   90.00
_cell.angle_beta   90.00
_cell.angle_gamma   90.00
#
_symmetry.space_group_name_H-M   'P 1'
#
loop_
_entity.id
_entity.type
_entity.pdbx_description
1 polymer ?
#
loop_
_entity_poly.entity_id
_entity_poly.type
_entity_poly.pdbx_seq_one_letter_code
_entity_poly.pdbx_strand_id
1 'polypeptide(L)'
;MELLGGIQRMEHAIQTPVGDPSWRPAVSQAVAQLKAAFAAHVRETEGPSGLYAGVLGDAPRLARGLYGLVGDHETVWEALDDLEGHLDEIDPVQDGAPGTFGYRHEVVRQDATRLIREVWQHRQRGADLLYEAYDTDLGGET
;
A
#
# COMPACT_ATOMS: atom_id res chain seq x y z
N MET A 1 -0.15 6.15 -11.68
CA MET A 1 0.45 4.99 -12.39
C MET A 1 1.51 4.30 -11.54
N GLU A 2 2.31 5.04 -10.76
CA GLU A 2 3.39 4.48 -9.92
C GLU A 2 2.94 3.51 -8.82
N LEU A 3 1.88 3.83 -8.06
CA LEU A 3 1.45 2.98 -6.94
C LEU A 3 0.99 1.58 -7.38
N LEU A 4 0.23 1.47 -8.48
CA LEU A 4 -0.20 0.17 -9.02
C LEU A 4 0.99 -0.68 -9.47
N GLY A 5 1.98 -0.05 -10.11
CA GLY A 5 3.22 -0.73 -10.47
C GLY A 5 3.98 -1.23 -9.24
N GLY A 6 3.98 -0.47 -8.14
CA GLY A 6 4.55 -0.90 -6.85
C GLY A 6 3.86 -2.15 -6.30
N ILE A 7 2.52 -2.17 -6.28
CA ILE A 7 1.72 -3.32 -5.81
C ILE A 7 2.01 -4.57 -6.67
N GLN A 8 2.02 -4.43 -8.00
CA GLN A 8 2.27 -5.55 -8.91
C GLN A 8 3.67 -6.16 -8.71
N ARG A 9 4.67 -5.31 -8.46
CA ARG A 9 6.03 -5.79 -8.14
C ARG A 9 6.07 -6.53 -6.80
N MET A 10 5.32 -6.04 -5.81
CA MET A 10 5.17 -6.73 -4.54
C MET A 10 4.48 -8.09 -4.68
N GLU A 11 3.36 -8.15 -5.39
CA GLU A 11 2.63 -9.38 -5.72
C GLU A 11 3.55 -10.41 -6.40
N HIS A 12 4.33 -9.96 -7.39
CA HIS A 12 5.27 -10.83 -8.08
C HIS A 12 6.38 -11.35 -7.16
N ALA A 13 6.95 -10.48 -6.32
CA ALA A 13 8.03 -10.86 -5.41
C ALA A 13 7.58 -11.95 -4.43
N ILE A 14 6.41 -11.80 -3.81
CA ILE A 14 5.93 -12.76 -2.78
C ILE A 14 5.49 -14.11 -3.36
N GLN A 15 5.16 -14.16 -4.65
CA GLN A 15 4.86 -15.40 -5.39
C GLN A 15 6.10 -16.25 -5.69
N THR A 16 7.30 -15.68 -5.57
CA THR A 16 8.55 -16.43 -5.70
C THR A 16 8.59 -17.55 -4.66
N PRO A 17 9.09 -18.76 -4.98
CA PRO A 17 9.25 -19.82 -4.00
C PRO A 17 10.18 -19.39 -2.86
N VAL A 18 9.79 -19.67 -1.62
CA VAL A 18 10.55 -19.29 -0.41
C VAL A 18 11.96 -19.90 -0.36
N GLY A 19 12.14 -21.08 -0.96
CA GLY A 19 13.46 -21.73 -1.06
C GLY A 19 14.36 -21.16 -2.15
N ASP A 20 13.89 -20.18 -2.93
CA ASP A 20 14.71 -19.48 -3.91
C ASP A 20 15.60 -18.44 -3.21
N PRO A 21 16.93 -18.49 -3.37
CA PRO A 21 17.84 -17.49 -2.77
C PRO A 21 17.54 -16.05 -3.18
N SER A 22 16.85 -15.85 -4.30
CA SER A 22 16.43 -14.52 -4.77
C SER A 22 15.19 -13.97 -4.06
N TRP A 23 14.45 -14.79 -3.31
CA TRP A 23 13.19 -14.39 -2.68
C TRP A 23 13.36 -13.17 -1.77
N ARG A 24 14.27 -13.24 -0.79
CA ARG A 24 14.46 -12.14 0.18
C ARG A 24 14.94 -10.86 -0.51
N PRO A 25 15.96 -10.88 -1.38
CA PRO A 25 16.34 -9.70 -2.17
C PRO A 25 15.19 -9.12 -3.01
N ALA A 26 14.39 -9.97 -3.66
CA ALA A 26 13.28 -9.53 -4.49
C ALA A 26 12.18 -8.85 -3.67
N VAL A 27 11.79 -9.44 -2.53
CA VAL A 27 10.79 -8.84 -1.64
C VAL A 27 11.30 -7.54 -1.03
N SER A 28 12.56 -7.48 -0.59
CA SER A 28 13.17 -6.26 -0.04
C SER A 28 13.19 -5.12 -1.07
N GLN A 29 13.55 -5.44 -2.32
CA GLN A 29 13.50 -4.47 -3.41
C GLN A 29 12.07 -3.99 -3.70
N ALA A 30 11.09 -4.90 -3.68
CA ALA A 30 9.70 -4.56 -3.90
C ALA A 30 9.15 -3.65 -2.78
N VAL A 31 9.48 -3.91 -1.51
CA VAL A 31 9.12 -3.04 -0.38
C VAL A 31 9.69 -1.64 -0.55
N ALA A 32 10.98 -1.51 -0.85
CA ALA A 32 11.61 -0.20 -1.07
C ALA A 32 10.95 0.59 -2.21
N GLN A 33 10.62 -0.09 -3.31
CA GLN A 33 9.92 0.53 -4.45
C GLN A 33 8.48 0.91 -4.11
N LEU A 34 7.78 0.09 -3.32
CA LEU A 34 6.42 0.39 -2.87
C LEU A 34 6.40 1.58 -1.91
N LYS A 35 7.35 1.66 -0.95
CA LYS A 35 7.53 2.84 -0.07
C LYS A 35 7.73 4.11 -0.90
N ALA A 36 8.60 4.08 -1.90
CA ALA A 36 8.83 5.24 -2.77
C ALA A 36 7.57 5.64 -3.56
N ALA A 37 6.87 4.67 -4.15
CA ALA A 37 5.62 4.93 -4.88
C ALA A 37 4.50 5.43 -3.96
N PHE A 38 4.43 4.93 -2.73
CA PHE A 38 3.45 5.34 -1.75
C PHE A 38 3.71 6.75 -1.21
N ALA A 39 4.97 7.13 -0.96
CA ALA A 39 5.34 8.50 -0.63
C ALA A 39 4.96 9.50 -1.74
N ALA A 40 5.06 9.11 -3.01
CA ALA A 40 4.59 9.93 -4.12
C ALA A 40 3.06 10.07 -4.08
N HIS A 41 2.33 8.96 -3.91
CA HIS A 41 0.87 8.95 -3.78
C HIS A 41 0.35 9.83 -2.63
N VAL A 42 0.95 9.73 -1.44
CA VAL A 42 0.58 10.56 -0.28
C VAL A 42 0.78 12.05 -0.60
N ARG A 43 1.90 12.41 -1.24
CA ARG A 43 2.17 13.80 -1.63
C ARG A 43 1.18 14.33 -2.67
N GLU A 44 0.81 13.50 -3.65
CA GLU A 44 -0.17 13.85 -4.69
C GLU A 44 -1.58 14.06 -4.10
N THR A 45 -1.93 13.32 -3.05
CA THR A 45 -3.26 13.34 -2.44
C THR A 45 -3.39 14.35 -1.31
N GLU A 46 -2.44 14.39 -0.37
CA GLU A 46 -2.49 15.20 0.85
C GLU A 46 -1.64 16.47 0.81
N GLY A 47 -0.83 16.67 -0.23
CA GLY A 47 0.03 17.84 -0.35
C GLY A 47 -0.76 19.16 -0.23
N PRO A 48 -0.08 20.31 -0.03
CA PRO A 48 -0.76 21.61 0.09
C PRO A 48 -1.67 21.98 -1.08
N SER A 49 -1.38 21.42 -2.27
CA SER A 49 -2.20 21.50 -3.48
C SER A 49 -2.61 20.10 -3.97
N GLY A 50 -2.69 19.15 -3.04
CA GLY A 50 -3.04 17.76 -3.30
C GLY A 50 -4.53 17.59 -3.57
N LEU A 51 -4.87 16.44 -4.12
CA LEU A 51 -6.24 16.13 -4.53
C LEU A 51 -7.27 16.33 -3.41
N TYR A 52 -6.97 15.94 -2.17
CA TYR A 52 -7.90 16.04 -1.06
C TYR A 52 -8.22 17.49 -0.67
N ALA A 53 -7.26 18.41 -0.82
CA ALA A 53 -7.50 19.83 -0.58
C ALA A 53 -8.52 20.41 -1.58
N GLY A 54 -8.43 20.00 -2.86
CA GLY A 54 -9.41 20.36 -3.89
C GLY A 54 -10.80 19.83 -3.58
N VAL A 55 -10.90 18.51 -3.32
CA VAL A 55 -12.17 17.87 -2.96
C VAL A 55 -12.80 18.50 -1.72
N LEU A 56 -12.00 18.86 -0.71
CA LEU A 56 -12.52 19.52 0.49
C LEU A 56 -13.07 20.93 0.22
N GLY A 57 -12.46 21.65 -0.73
CA GLY A 57 -12.95 22.94 -1.20
C GLY A 57 -14.29 22.83 -1.93
N ASP A 58 -14.43 21.84 -2.81
CA ASP A 58 -15.61 21.64 -3.66
C ASP A 58 -16.76 20.91 -2.92
N ALA A 59 -16.41 19.95 -2.06
CA ALA A 59 -17.35 19.07 -1.36
C ALA A 59 -17.02 18.93 0.14
N PRO A 60 -17.16 19.99 0.96
CA PRO A 60 -16.83 19.96 2.40
C PRO A 60 -17.51 18.86 3.21
N ARG A 61 -18.69 18.39 2.76
CA ARG A 61 -19.44 17.27 3.34
C ARG A 61 -18.64 15.96 3.41
N LEU A 62 -17.63 15.80 2.55
CA LEU A 62 -16.79 14.60 2.46
C LEU A 62 -15.59 14.61 3.41
N ALA A 63 -15.40 15.67 4.21
CA ALA A 63 -14.23 15.81 5.08
C ALA A 63 -13.94 14.57 5.94
N ARG A 64 -14.98 13.96 6.52
CA ARG A 64 -14.82 12.75 7.34
C ARG A 64 -14.28 11.56 6.53
N GLY A 65 -14.72 11.39 5.29
CA GLY A 65 -14.23 10.35 4.40
C GLY A 65 -12.76 10.57 4.06
N LEU A 66 -12.39 11.82 3.73
CA LEU A 66 -11.00 12.18 3.43
C LEU A 66 -10.08 11.95 4.63
N TYR A 67 -10.48 12.33 5.85
CA TYR A 67 -9.69 12.01 7.05
C TYR A 67 -9.54 10.50 7.28
N GLY A 68 -10.53 9.70 6.88
CA GLY A 68 -10.40 8.24 6.87
C GLY A 68 -9.29 7.77 5.93
N LEU A 69 -9.21 8.33 4.72
CA LEU A 69 -8.14 8.01 3.76
C LEU A 69 -6.74 8.42 4.23
N VAL A 70 -6.65 9.51 5.00
CA VAL A 70 -5.38 9.91 5.65
C VAL A 70 -4.96 8.87 6.69
N GLY A 71 -5.90 8.42 7.55
CA GLY A 71 -5.63 7.35 8.52
C GLY A 71 -5.29 6.01 7.87
N ASP A 72 -5.88 5.72 6.70
CA ASP A 72 -5.48 4.55 5.90
C ASP A 72 -4.02 4.67 5.43
N HIS A 73 -3.54 5.88 5.12
CA HIS A 73 -2.14 6.06 4.74
C HIS A 73 -1.18 5.79 5.89
N GLU A 74 -1.51 6.21 7.11
CA GLU A 74 -0.74 5.89 8.31
C GLU A 74 -0.67 4.37 8.52
N THR A 75 -1.81 3.68 8.40
CA THR A 75 -1.88 2.21 8.50
C THR A 75 -0.99 1.51 7.46
N VAL A 76 -0.98 2.01 6.22
CA VAL A 76 -0.14 1.45 5.15
C VAL A 76 1.35 1.69 5.44
N TRP A 77 1.72 2.84 6.01
CA TRP A 77 3.11 3.10 6.41
C TRP A 77 3.57 2.15 7.52
N GLU A 78 2.75 1.95 8.55
CA GLU A 78 3.04 1.00 9.62
C GLU A 78 3.24 -0.41 9.07
N ALA A 79 2.34 -0.87 8.18
CA ALA A 79 2.46 -2.18 7.56
C ALA A 79 3.71 -2.34 6.67
N LEU A 80 4.16 -1.26 6.01
CA LEU A 80 5.40 -1.27 5.22
C LEU A 80 6.65 -1.34 6.11
N ASP A 81 6.64 -0.64 7.25
CA ASP A 81 7.75 -0.63 8.21
C ASP A 81 7.84 -1.97 8.96
N ASP A 82 6.71 -2.55 9.37
CA ASP A 82 6.65 -3.89 9.96
C ASP A 82 7.22 -4.95 9.01
N LEU A 83 6.85 -4.85 7.73
CA LEU A 83 7.31 -5.79 6.71
C LEU A 83 8.82 -5.69 6.45
N GLU A 84 9.37 -4.48 6.44
CA GLU A 84 10.82 -4.24 6.39
C GLU A 84 11.51 -4.84 7.63
N GLY A 85 10.96 -4.63 8.82
CA GLY A 85 11.46 -5.24 10.06
C GLY A 85 11.48 -6.77 10.01
N HIS A 86 10.40 -7.41 9.55
CA HIS A 86 10.35 -8.86 9.40
C HIS A 86 11.39 -9.39 8.40
N LEU A 87 11.69 -8.63 7.33
CA LEU A 87 12.72 -9.00 6.35
C LEU A 87 14.16 -8.87 6.90
N ASP A 88 14.39 -7.93 7.81
CA ASP A 88 15.66 -7.74 8.49
C ASP A 88 15.95 -8.85 9.52
N GLU A 89 14.90 -9.41 10.11
CA GLU A 89 15.00 -10.54 11.04
C GLU A 89 15.28 -11.90 10.38
N ILE A 90 15.22 -12.00 9.04
CA ILE A 90 15.57 -13.24 8.32
C ILE A 90 17.09 -13.40 8.30
N ASP A 91 17.59 -14.44 8.97
CA ASP A 91 19.00 -14.81 9.00
C ASP A 91 19.28 -15.85 7.89
N PRO A 92 20.05 -15.52 6.84
CA PRO A 92 20.34 -16.45 5.73
C PRO A 92 21.04 -17.74 6.17
N VAL A 93 21.76 -17.72 7.30
CA VAL A 93 22.51 -18.87 7.81
C VAL A 93 21.61 -19.79 8.63
N GLN A 94 20.70 -19.23 9.43
CA GLN A 94 19.77 -20.01 10.26
C GLN A 94 18.50 -20.43 9.50
N ASP A 95 17.93 -19.51 8.72
CA ASP A 95 16.71 -19.73 7.95
C ASP A 95 16.99 -20.41 6.59
N GLY A 96 18.26 -20.46 6.17
CA GLY A 96 18.75 -21.14 4.97
C GLY A 96 18.83 -22.68 5.07
N ALA A 97 18.60 -23.25 6.25
CA ALA A 97 18.67 -24.69 6.48
C ALA A 97 17.40 -25.40 5.96
N PRO A 98 17.52 -26.55 5.27
CA PRO A 98 16.36 -27.32 4.79
C PRO A 98 15.39 -27.64 5.94
N GLY A 99 14.15 -27.17 5.83
CA GLY A 99 13.09 -27.37 6.84
C GLY A 99 12.88 -26.20 7.82
N THR A 100 13.77 -25.20 7.85
CA THR A 100 13.68 -24.03 8.75
C THR A 100 13.05 -22.80 8.07
N PHE A 101 13.01 -22.79 6.74
CA PHE A 101 12.43 -21.74 5.90
C PHE A 101 10.95 -21.39 6.15
N GLY A 102 10.19 -22.15 6.96
CA GLY A 102 8.73 -22.11 6.93
C GLY A 102 8.07 -20.87 7.56
N TYR A 103 8.47 -20.49 8.77
CA TYR A 103 7.64 -19.58 9.58
C TYR A 103 7.81 -18.10 9.22
N ARG A 104 9.05 -17.58 9.24
CA ARG A 104 9.31 -16.14 9.00
C ARG A 104 8.93 -15.71 7.59
N HIS A 105 9.20 -16.55 6.60
CA HIS A 105 8.82 -16.27 5.21
C HIS A 105 7.30 -16.27 5.01
N GLU A 106 6.58 -17.13 5.72
CA GLU A 106 5.11 -17.15 5.69
C GLU A 106 4.54 -15.89 6.36
N VAL A 107 5.11 -15.42 7.47
CA VAL A 107 4.72 -14.15 8.10
C VAL A 107 4.86 -12.98 7.11
N VAL A 108 6.03 -12.84 6.48
CA VAL A 108 6.26 -11.80 5.46
C VAL A 108 5.28 -11.92 4.30
N ARG A 109 4.99 -13.13 3.82
CA ARG A 109 4.03 -13.34 2.73
C ARG A 109 2.61 -12.96 3.14
N GLN A 110 2.19 -13.31 4.35
CA GLN A 110 0.88 -12.99 4.88
C GLN A 110 0.72 -11.48 5.06
N ASP A 111 1.70 -10.81 5.66
CA ASP A 111 1.69 -9.37 5.85
C ASP A 111 1.72 -8.61 4.53
N ALA A 112 2.55 -9.03 3.58
CA ALA A 112 2.54 -8.45 2.24
C ALA A 112 1.18 -8.61 1.55
N THR A 113 0.55 -9.77 1.67
CA THR A 113 -0.79 -10.03 1.10
C THR A 113 -1.85 -9.15 1.74
N ARG A 114 -1.77 -8.93 3.06
CA ARG A 114 -2.65 -8.03 3.81
C ARG A 114 -2.44 -6.58 3.35
N LEU A 115 -1.20 -6.12 3.28
CA LEU A 115 -0.83 -4.79 2.79
C LEU A 115 -1.38 -4.53 1.38
N ILE A 116 -1.22 -5.47 0.45
CA ILE A 116 -1.74 -5.35 -0.92
C ILE A 116 -3.26 -5.13 -0.88
N ARG A 117 -3.98 -5.91 -0.07
CA ARG A 117 -5.43 -5.77 0.10
C ARG A 117 -5.81 -4.41 0.68
N GLU A 118 -5.11 -3.94 1.70
CA GLU A 118 -5.36 -2.65 2.34
C GLU A 118 -5.20 -1.50 1.35
N VAL A 119 -4.14 -1.53 0.53
CA VAL A 119 -3.92 -0.51 -0.52
C VAL A 119 -5.01 -0.56 -1.59
N TRP A 120 -5.47 -1.74 -1.99
CA TRP A 120 -6.61 -1.85 -2.92
C TRP A 120 -7.90 -1.27 -2.34
N GLN A 121 -8.21 -1.57 -1.09
CA GLN A 121 -9.41 -1.06 -0.40
C GLN A 121 -9.36 0.45 -0.18
N HIS A 122 -8.19 0.98 0.18
CA HIS A 122 -7.92 2.41 0.25
C HIS A 122 -8.21 3.10 -1.10
N ARG A 123 -7.65 2.57 -2.18
CA ARG A 123 -7.84 3.13 -3.53
C ARG A 123 -9.31 3.11 -3.96
N GLN A 124 -10.04 2.04 -3.65
CA GLN A 124 -11.46 1.96 -3.96
C GLN A 124 -12.24 3.05 -3.22
N ARG A 125 -12.04 3.18 -1.90
CA ARG A 125 -12.70 4.23 -1.10
C ARG A 125 -12.34 5.63 -1.61
N GLY A 126 -11.09 5.85 -2.02
CA GLY A 126 -10.66 7.09 -2.67
C GLY A 126 -11.44 7.37 -3.96
N ALA A 127 -11.60 6.38 -4.83
CA ALA A 127 -12.38 6.52 -6.05
C ALA A 127 -13.86 6.81 -5.76
N ASP A 128 -14.44 6.15 -4.76
CA ASP A 128 -15.83 6.36 -4.36
C ASP A 128 -16.07 7.80 -3.89
N LEU A 129 -15.17 8.36 -3.09
CA LEU A 129 -15.27 9.76 -2.64
C LEU A 129 -15.08 10.77 -3.78
N LEU A 130 -14.19 10.50 -4.74
CA LEU A 130 -14.04 11.37 -5.91
C LEU A 130 -15.28 11.34 -6.79
N TYR A 131 -15.87 10.16 -6.96
CA TYR A 131 -17.14 10.02 -7.67
C TYR A 131 -18.26 10.78 -6.96
N GLU A 132 -18.39 10.65 -5.64
CA GLU A 132 -19.38 11.40 -4.86
C GLU A 132 -19.17 12.92 -4.96
N ALA A 133 -17.91 13.38 -4.99
CA ALA A 133 -17.59 14.80 -5.07
C ALA A 133 -18.07 15.44 -6.40
N TYR A 134 -17.89 14.73 -7.51
CA TYR A 134 -17.98 15.33 -8.85
C TYR A 134 -19.11 14.78 -9.74
N ASP A 135 -19.66 13.60 -9.47
CA ASP A 135 -20.76 13.03 -10.29
C ASP A 135 -22.14 13.37 -9.72
N THR A 136 -22.27 13.64 -8.41
CA THR A 136 -23.56 14.02 -7.81
C THR A 136 -24.00 15.45 -8.11
N ASP A 137 -23.12 16.29 -8.67
CA ASP A 137 -23.40 17.70 -8.95
C ASP A 137 -24.03 17.95 -10.36
N LEU A 138 -24.16 16.90 -11.18
CA LEU A 138 -24.77 16.98 -12.52
C LEU A 138 -26.30 16.70 -12.53
N GLY A 139 -26.91 16.41 -11.38
CA GLY A 139 -28.31 16.00 -11.27
C GLY A 139 -29.32 17.10 -10.93
N GLY A 140 -28.89 18.36 -10.84
CA GLY A 140 -29.62 19.45 -10.19
C GLY A 140 -30.14 20.57 -11.10
N GLU A 141 -30.63 20.28 -12.31
CA GLU A 141 -31.38 21.26 -13.11
C GLU A 141 -32.62 20.60 -13.74
N THR A 142 -33.79 20.76 -13.10
CA THR A 142 -35.13 20.65 -13.72
C THR A 142 -36.09 21.66 -13.11
#